data_AF-A0A376T1Q8-F1
#
_entry.id   AF-A0A376T1Q8-F1
#
_cell.length_a   1.000
_cell.length_b   1.000
_cell.length_c   1.000
_cell.angle_alpha   90.00
_cell.angle_beta   90.00
_cell.angle_gamma   90.00
#
_symmetry.space_group_name_H-M   'P 1'
#
loop_
_entity.id
_entity.type
_entity.pdbx_description
1 polymer ?
#
loop_
_entity_poly.entity_id
_entity_poly.type
_entity_poly.pdbx_seq_one_letter_code
_entity_poly.pdbx_strand_id
1 'polypeptide(L)'
;MDVIAADPIHQRICKELGKNLPFTRLDELAHNALAKGLIDKDEAAILVKAEESRLRSINVDDFDPEELATKPVKLPEKVRKVEAA
;
A
#
# COMPACT_ATOMS: atom_id res chain seq x y z
N MET A 1 -6.58 6.58 -2.35
CA MET A 1 -7.75 7.04 -3.14
C MET A 1 -7.56 6.75 -4.62
N ASP A 2 -6.32 6.66 -5.09
CA ASP A 2 -5.95 6.53 -6.51
C ASP A 2 -6.46 5.25 -7.17
N VAL A 3 -6.47 4.13 -6.43
CA VAL A 3 -7.03 2.83 -6.88
C VAL A 3 -8.52 2.93 -7.24
N ILE A 4 -9.30 3.71 -6.51
CA ILE A 4 -10.74 3.89 -6.76
C ILE A 4 -10.96 4.73 -8.02
N ALA A 5 -10.13 5.74 -8.26
CA ALA A 5 -10.20 6.56 -9.46
C ALA A 5 -9.73 5.81 -10.72
N ALA A 6 -8.80 4.86 -10.57
CA ALA A 6 -8.29 4.03 -11.66
C ALA A 6 -9.29 2.98 -12.18
N ASP A 7 -10.22 2.50 -11.33
CA ASP A 7 -11.22 1.48 -11.69
C ASP A 7 -12.08 1.84 -12.92
N PRO A 8 -12.78 3.00 -12.98
CA PRO A 8 -13.61 3.33 -14.14
C PRO A 8 -12.80 3.54 -15.43
N ILE A 9 -11.53 3.95 -15.33
CA ILE A 9 -10.62 4.12 -16.47
C ILE A 9 -10.23 2.74 -17.01
N HIS A 10 -9.85 1.82 -16.12
CA HIS A 10 -9.51 0.44 -16.48
C HIS A 10 -10.67 -0.31 -17.13
N GLN A 11 -11.88 -0.20 -16.57
CA GLN A 11 -13.08 -0.80 -17.14
C GLN A 11 -13.35 -0.30 -18.56
N ARG A 12 -13.15 1.00 -18.81
CA ARG A 12 -13.30 1.60 -20.14
C ARG A 12 -12.27 1.03 -21.11
N ILE A 13 -10.99 0.99 -20.72
CA ILE A 13 -9.91 0.40 -21.54
C ILE A 13 -10.20 -1.08 -21.87
N CYS A 14 -10.65 -1.87 -20.89
CA CYS A 14 -11.00 -3.28 -21.10
C CYS A 14 -12.16 -3.44 -22.09
N LYS A 15 -13.16 -2.58 -22.00
CA LYS A 15 -14.31 -2.56 -22.92
C LYS A 15 -13.89 -2.21 -24.34
N GLU A 16 -13.11 -1.14 -24.51
CA GLU A 16 -12.62 -0.70 -25.83
C GLU A 16 -11.69 -1.73 -26.48
N LEU A 17 -10.87 -2.42 -25.69
CA LEU A 17 -9.97 -3.47 -26.18
C LEU A 17 -10.66 -4.84 -26.32
N GLY A 18 -11.90 -4.98 -25.84
CA GLY A 18 -12.63 -6.24 -25.81
C GLY A 18 -11.92 -7.34 -25.00
N LYS A 19 -11.10 -6.96 -24.02
CA LYS A 19 -10.26 -7.87 -23.24
C LYS A 19 -10.41 -7.58 -21.76
N ASN A 20 -10.52 -8.62 -20.95
CA ASN A 20 -10.47 -8.49 -19.50
C ASN A 20 -9.00 -8.45 -19.05
N LEU A 21 -8.46 -7.24 -18.90
CA LEU A 21 -7.07 -7.04 -18.50
C LEU A 21 -6.95 -7.10 -16.98
N PRO A 22 -5.83 -7.61 -16.43
CA PRO A 22 -5.63 -7.60 -14.99
C PRO A 22 -5.55 -6.16 -14.47
N PHE A 23 -6.01 -5.94 -13.24
CA PHE A 23 -5.86 -4.67 -12.54
C PHE A 23 -4.50 -4.62 -11.82
N THR A 24 -3.43 -4.84 -12.59
CA THR A 24 -2.03 -4.85 -12.15
C THR A 24 -1.16 -4.28 -13.27
N ARG A 25 -0.02 -3.69 -12.91
CA ARG A 25 0.87 -3.01 -13.87
C ARG A 25 0.11 -1.93 -14.64
N LEU A 26 -0.63 -1.11 -13.89
CA LEU A 26 -1.46 -0.05 -14.44
C LEU A 26 -0.62 1.04 -15.15
N ASP A 27 0.66 1.15 -14.80
CA ASP A 27 1.66 1.96 -15.48
C ASP A 27 1.84 1.55 -16.96
N GLU A 28 2.05 0.26 -17.23
CA GLU A 28 2.18 -0.25 -18.59
C GLU A 28 0.85 -0.19 -19.34
N LEU A 29 -0.25 -0.44 -18.66
CA LEU A 29 -1.58 -0.28 -19.23
C LEU A 29 -1.82 1.16 -19.67
N ALA A 30 -1.47 2.13 -18.82
CA ALA A 30 -1.60 3.55 -19.09
C ALA A 30 -0.79 3.98 -20.31
N HIS A 31 0.48 3.56 -20.40
CA HIS A 31 1.34 3.87 -21.53
C HIS A 31 0.77 3.31 -22.85
N ASN A 32 0.32 2.06 -22.84
CA ASN A 32 -0.27 1.42 -24.02
C ASN A 32 -1.61 2.05 -24.41
N ALA A 33 -2.46 2.38 -23.44
CA ALA A 33 -3.75 3.01 -23.68
C ALA A 33 -3.59 4.44 -24.21
N LEU A 34 -2.66 5.22 -23.65
CA LEU A 34 -2.32 6.57 -24.10
C LEU A 34 -1.75 6.55 -25.53
N ALA A 35 -0.84 5.62 -25.83
CA ALA A 35 -0.28 5.47 -27.18
C ALA A 35 -1.34 5.10 -28.24
N LYS A 36 -2.40 4.40 -27.83
CA LYS A 36 -3.55 4.06 -28.68
C LYS A 36 -4.62 5.16 -28.72
N GLY A 37 -4.46 6.24 -27.95
CA GLY A 37 -5.44 7.31 -27.83
C GLY A 37 -6.75 6.89 -27.14
N LEU A 38 -6.71 5.83 -26.31
CA LEU A 38 -7.88 5.34 -25.57
C LEU A 38 -8.18 6.17 -24.31
N ILE A 39 -7.17 6.86 -23.80
CA ILE A 39 -7.22 7.71 -22.60
C ILE A 39 -6.38 8.97 -22.82
N ASP A 40 -6.61 9.98 -21.99
CA ASP A 40 -5.78 11.19 -21.95
C ASP A 40 -4.59 11.08 -20.98
N LYS A 41 -3.78 12.13 -20.91
CA LYS A 41 -2.58 12.18 -20.05
C LYS A 41 -2.93 12.19 -18.56
N ASP A 42 -4.06 12.77 -18.18
CA ASP A 42 -4.49 12.86 -16.79
C ASP A 42 -5.00 11.50 -16.30
N GLU A 43 -5.79 10.81 -17.12
CA GLU A 43 -6.24 9.43 -16.91
C GLU A 43 -5.05 8.46 -16.84
N ALA A 44 -4.06 8.63 -17.71
CA ALA A 44 -2.83 7.84 -17.66
C ALA A 44 -2.06 8.07 -16.35
N ALA A 45 -1.97 9.31 -15.87
CA ALA A 45 -1.31 9.62 -14.61
C ALA A 45 -2.04 9.02 -13.39
N ILE A 46 -3.37 8.93 -13.41
CA ILE A 46 -4.17 8.27 -12.36
C ILE A 46 -3.83 6.78 -12.29
N LEU A 47 -3.76 6.10 -13.44
CA LEU A 47 -3.41 4.68 -13.50
C LEU A 47 -1.98 4.40 -12.97
N VAL A 48 -1.01 5.23 -13.37
CA VAL A 48 0.38 5.13 -12.86
C VAL A 48 0.41 5.33 -11.34
N LYS A 49 -0.22 6.39 -10.83
CA LYS A 49 -0.29 6.68 -9.38
C LYS A 49 -0.96 5.57 -8.59
N ALA A 50 -1.97 4.91 -9.14
CA ALA A 50 -2.63 3.78 -8.49
C ALA A 50 -1.68 2.58 -8.30
N GLU A 51 -0.85 2.25 -9.29
CA GLU A 51 0.17 1.20 -9.15
C GLU A 51 1.28 1.63 -8.18
N GLU A 52 1.76 2.88 -8.28
CA GLU A 52 2.75 3.42 -7.34
C GLU A 52 2.26 3.40 -5.89
N SER A 53 0.99 3.78 -5.65
CA SER A 53 0.38 3.70 -4.33
C SER A 53 0.31 2.27 -3.83
N ARG A 54 -0.02 1.31 -4.71
CA ARG A 54 -0.04 -0.12 -4.37
C ARG A 54 1.36 -0.61 -3.97
N LEU A 55 2.40 -0.23 -4.71
CA LEU A 55 3.79 -0.57 -4.39
C LEU A 55 4.28 0.13 -3.11
N ARG A 56 3.87 1.38 -2.88
CA ARG A 56 4.23 2.16 -1.69
C ARG A 56 3.63 1.57 -0.42
N SER A 57 2.39 1.09 -0.47
CA SER A 57 1.75 0.41 0.67
C SER A 57 2.41 -0.91 1.05
N ILE A 58 3.27 -1.49 0.19
CA ILE A 58 4.10 -2.64 0.53
C ILE A 58 5.34 -2.21 1.32
N ASN A 59 5.87 -1.01 1.06
CA ASN A 59 6.92 -0.39 1.88
C ASN A 59 6.31 0.21 3.16
N VAL A 60 5.94 -0.68 4.07
CA VAL A 60 5.59 -0.33 5.44
C VAL A 60 6.90 -0.10 6.21
N ASP A 61 7.39 1.13 6.20
CA ASP A 61 8.41 1.62 7.14
C ASP A 61 7.70 2.30 8.33
N ASP A 62 6.64 1.66 8.82
CA ASP A 62 5.74 2.16 9.87
C ASP A 62 5.85 1.27 11.12
N PHE A 63 7.08 0.92 11.47
CA PHE A 63 7.40 0.26 12.73
C PHE A 63 8.54 1.04 13.38
N ASP A 64 8.21 2.20 13.95
CA ASP A 64 9.14 2.91 14.82
C ASP A 64 9.46 2.00 16.03
N PRO A 65 10.71 1.51 16.17
CA PRO A 65 11.06 0.62 17.26
C PRO A 65 10.99 1.32 18.63
N GLU A 66 10.86 2.65 18.66
CA GLU A 66 10.73 3.44 19.87
C GLU A 66 9.39 3.25 20.60
N GLU A 67 8.30 2.87 19.93
CA GLU A 67 7.03 2.51 20.61
C GLU A 67 7.06 1.12 21.25
N LEU A 68 8.00 0.24 20.84
CA LEU A 68 8.16 -1.10 21.40
C LEU A 68 8.99 -1.13 22.71
N ALA A 69 9.40 0.04 23.22
CA ALA A 69 10.10 0.15 24.49
C ALA A 69 9.15 -0.18 25.67
N THR A 70 8.99 -1.47 25.95
CA THR A 70 8.35 -1.95 27.19
C THR A 70 9.12 -1.36 28.37
N LYS A 71 8.44 -0.52 29.16
CA LYS A 71 9.00 -0.02 30.42
C LYS A 71 9.33 -1.22 31.31
N PRO A 72 10.56 -1.36 31.83
CA PRO A 72 10.85 -2.43 32.78
C PRO A 72 9.96 -2.24 34.01
N VAL A 73 9.11 -3.22 34.28
CA VAL A 73 8.32 -3.28 35.51
C VAL A 73 9.31 -3.44 36.65
N LYS A 74 9.54 -2.37 37.41
CA LYS A 74 10.29 -2.44 38.68
C LYS A 74 9.50 -3.30 39.64
N LEU A 75 9.89 -4.56 39.76
CA LEU A 75 9.49 -5.43 40.86
C LEU A 75 10.06 -4.84 42.16
N PRO A 76 9.24 -4.56 43.19
CA PRO A 76 9.75 -4.12 44.46
C PRO A 76 10.47 -5.29 45.14
N GLU A 77 11.79 -5.18 45.23
CA GLU A 77 12.63 -6.05 46.05
C GLU A 77 12.30 -5.78 47.53
N LYS A 78 11.49 -6.65 48.13
CA LYS A 78 11.38 -6.71 49.60
C LYS A 78 12.06 -7.98 50.09
N VAL A 79 13.37 -7.84 50.27
CA VAL A 79 14.15 -8.64 51.20
C VAL A 79 13.45 -8.63 52.56
N ARG A 80 13.10 -9.81 53.08
CA ARG A 80 13.08 -10.06 54.53
C ARG A 80 13.31 -11.54 54.82
N LYS A 81 14.60 -11.80 55.06
CA LYS A 81 15.24 -12.75 55.99
C LYS A 81 14.45 -14.00 56.41
N VAL A 82 15.08 -15.13 56.10
CA VAL A 82 15.04 -16.41 56.81
C VAL A 82 15.03 -16.26 58.34
N GLU A 83 14.22 -17.09 59.01
CA GLU A 83 14.66 -17.82 60.21
C GLU A 83 13.74 -19.03 60.46
N ALA A 84 14.38 -20.13 60.84
CA ALA A 84 13.79 -21.42 61.17
C ALA A 84 13.51 -21.50 62.67
N ALA A 85 12.41 -22.16 63.05
CA ALA A 85 12.24 -22.90 64.31
C ALA A 85 10.98 -23.77 64.22
#